data_AF-A0A557QQT8-F1
#
_entry.id   AF-A0A557QQT8-F1
#
_cell.length_a   1.000
_cell.length_b   1.000
_cell.length_c   1.000
_cell.angle_alpha   90.00
_cell.angle_beta   90.00
_cell.angle_gamma   90.00
#
_symmetry.space_group_name_H-M   'P 1'
#
loop_
_entity.id
_entity.type
_entity.pdbx_description
1 polymer ?
#
loop_
_entity_poly.entity_id
_entity_poly.type
_entity_poly.pdbx_seq_one_letter_code
_entity_poly.pdbx_strand_id
1 'polypeptide(L)'
;MSSPPTPPKHDTTTIVVGPDEMIARIRTAKPELMQCPVPPGAGVPQATPAKPTHPAEQNLYQSAGALMRRLADTVTEWRTQVPHDAQPAILAILHGGVQINVSLLAEESFHGIRVEGTLNGAPCMLLAHQSSIQLLCYVAKVEPEAPRRTIGFIIDGETREI
;
A
#
# COMPACT_ATOMS: atom_id res chain seq x y z
N MET A 1 -43.34 -44.33 -13.19
CA MET A 1 -42.47 -43.96 -12.05
C MET A 1 -41.04 -44.22 -12.51
N SER A 2 -40.32 -43.16 -12.88
CA SER A 2 -38.97 -43.26 -13.46
C SER A 2 -37.98 -42.72 -12.44
N SER A 3 -36.99 -43.54 -12.06
CA SER A 3 -35.94 -43.18 -11.10
C SER A 3 -35.03 -42.08 -11.68
N PRO A 4 -34.49 -41.16 -10.85
CA PRO A 4 -33.59 -40.11 -11.32
C PRO A 4 -32.17 -40.64 -11.59
N PRO A 5 -31.40 -39.97 -12.48
CA PRO A 5 -30.05 -40.39 -12.83
C PRO A 5 -29.04 -40.08 -11.72
N THR A 6 -28.03 -40.94 -11.59
CA THR A 6 -26.91 -40.85 -10.63
C THR A 6 -25.97 -39.69 -10.99
N PRO A 7 -25.46 -38.89 -10.03
CA PRO A 7 -24.52 -37.81 -10.32
C PRO A 7 -23.13 -38.35 -10.70
N PRO A 8 -22.33 -37.60 -11.49
CA PRO A 8 -21.00 -38.01 -11.89
C PRO A 8 -20.05 -37.98 -10.68
N LYS A 9 -19.22 -39.01 -10.55
CA LYS A 9 -18.13 -39.04 -9.57
C LYS A 9 -17.08 -38.03 -9.99
N HIS A 10 -16.91 -36.96 -9.21
CA HIS A 10 -15.71 -36.14 -9.29
C HIS A 10 -14.55 -36.93 -8.68
N ASP A 11 -13.70 -37.50 -9.54
CA ASP A 11 -12.39 -37.99 -9.13
C ASP A 11 -11.57 -36.80 -8.64
N THR A 12 -11.62 -36.57 -7.32
CA THR A 12 -10.67 -35.69 -6.65
C THR A 12 -9.38 -36.48 -6.52
N THR A 13 -8.61 -36.56 -7.61
CA THR A 13 -7.22 -36.99 -7.54
C THR A 13 -6.45 -35.88 -6.84
N THR A 14 -6.31 -36.00 -5.52
CA THR A 14 -5.34 -35.21 -4.76
C THR A 14 -3.95 -35.56 -5.28
N ILE A 15 -3.41 -34.74 -6.17
CA ILE A 15 -2.04 -34.90 -6.65
C ILE A 15 -1.14 -34.61 -5.45
N VAL A 16 -0.57 -35.66 -4.86
CA VAL A 16 0.48 -35.55 -3.84
C VAL A 16 1.74 -35.08 -4.57
N VAL A 17 1.92 -33.77 -4.62
CA VAL A 17 3.13 -33.14 -5.17
C VAL A 17 4.26 -33.44 -4.17
N GLY A 18 5.26 -34.21 -4.59
CA GLY A 18 6.41 -34.53 -3.76
C GLY A 18 7.19 -33.27 -3.36
N PRO A 19 7.93 -33.29 -2.23
CA PRO A 19 8.68 -32.12 -1.76
C PRO A 19 9.65 -31.57 -2.80
N ASP A 20 10.24 -32.42 -3.65
CA ASP A 20 11.14 -32.01 -4.73
C ASP A 20 10.42 -31.26 -5.85
N GLU A 21 9.20 -31.68 -6.20
CA GLU A 21 8.37 -31.00 -7.21
C GLU A 21 7.81 -29.67 -6.68
N MET A 22 7.52 -29.61 -5.38
CA MET A 22 7.14 -28.37 -4.70
C MET A 22 8.31 -27.38 -4.66
N ILE A 23 9.53 -27.85 -4.33
CA ILE A 23 10.75 -27.03 -4.35
C ILE A 23 11.08 -26.56 -5.77
N ALA A 24 10.90 -27.41 -6.79
CA ALA A 24 11.09 -27.04 -8.18
C ALA A 24 10.10 -25.94 -8.62
N ARG A 25 8.83 -26.02 -8.20
CA ARG A 25 7.82 -24.99 -8.45
C ARG A 25 8.15 -23.66 -7.76
N ILE A 26 8.63 -23.69 -6.52
CA ILE A 26 9.05 -22.47 -5.79
C ILE A 26 10.26 -21.83 -6.49
N ARG A 27 11.19 -22.63 -7.02
CA ARG A 27 12.37 -22.11 -7.75
C ARG A 27 12.06 -21.55 -9.13
N THR A 28 10.99 -22.03 -9.77
CA THR A 28 10.55 -21.56 -11.10
C THR A 28 9.47 -20.48 -11.03
N ALA A 29 8.80 -20.33 -9.87
CA ALA A 29 7.95 -19.19 -9.58
C ALA A 29 8.81 -17.93 -9.51
N LYS A 30 8.96 -17.28 -10.68
CA LYS A 30 9.44 -15.90 -10.74
C LYS A 30 8.44 -15.11 -9.88
N PRO A 31 8.88 -14.44 -8.78
CA PRO A 31 7.97 -13.58 -8.05
C PRO A 31 7.37 -12.65 -9.08
N GLU A 32 6.04 -12.63 -9.16
CA GLU A 32 5.35 -11.68 -10.01
C GLU A 32 5.76 -10.32 -9.45
N LEU A 33 6.75 -9.70 -10.10
CA LEU A 33 7.18 -8.38 -9.77
C LEU A 33 5.95 -7.55 -10.06
N MET A 34 5.23 -7.18 -9.00
CA MET A 34 4.15 -6.22 -9.04
C MET A 34 4.82 -4.91 -9.48
N GLN A 35 4.99 -4.76 -10.79
CA GLN A 35 5.61 -3.59 -11.39
C GLN A 35 4.61 -2.48 -11.11
N CYS A 36 4.96 -1.58 -10.19
CA CYS A 36 4.28 -0.29 -10.07
C CYS A 36 4.36 0.35 -11.46
N PRO A 37 3.25 0.50 -12.21
CA PRO A 37 3.30 1.08 -13.53
C PRO A 37 3.51 2.58 -13.36
N VAL A 38 4.77 3.02 -13.31
CA VAL A 38 5.12 4.44 -13.21
C VAL A 38 4.96 5.05 -14.62
N PRO A 39 4.02 5.98 -14.84
CA PRO A 39 3.90 6.66 -16.13
C PRO A 39 5.16 7.49 -16.42
N PRO A 40 5.64 7.52 -17.68
CA PRO A 40 6.69 8.44 -18.06
C PRO A 40 6.19 9.89 -17.93
N GLY A 41 6.94 10.75 -17.23
CA GLY A 41 6.71 12.20 -17.20
C GLY A 41 6.18 12.80 -15.90
N ALA A 42 5.71 11.98 -14.94
CA ALA A 42 5.39 12.48 -13.60
C ALA A 42 6.66 12.43 -12.73
N GLY A 43 7.43 13.53 -12.71
CA GLY A 43 8.59 13.64 -11.84
C GLY A 43 8.20 13.50 -10.36
N VAL A 44 9.05 12.88 -9.54
CA VAL A 44 8.89 12.87 -8.08
C VAL A 44 9.14 14.29 -7.55
N PRO A 45 8.27 14.86 -6.69
CA PRO A 45 8.47 16.20 -6.16
C PRO A 45 9.81 16.27 -5.43
N GLN A 46 10.54 17.35 -5.67
CA GLN A 46 11.79 17.60 -4.96
C GLN A 46 11.48 18.31 -3.64
N ALA A 47 11.39 17.54 -2.55
CA ALA A 47 11.21 18.11 -1.22
C ALA A 47 12.56 18.55 -0.64
N THR A 48 12.63 19.76 -0.09
CA THR A 48 13.75 20.15 0.79
C THR A 48 13.46 19.61 2.19
N PRO A 49 14.28 18.69 2.74
CA PRO A 49 14.03 18.16 4.07
C PRO A 49 14.07 19.30 5.10
N ALA A 50 13.01 19.43 5.91
CA ALA A 50 13.08 20.31 7.07
C ALA A 50 14.24 19.84 7.98
N LYS A 51 14.99 20.79 8.53
CA LYS A 51 16.02 20.52 9.53
C LYS A 51 15.57 21.19 10.84
N PRO A 52 15.28 20.43 11.90
CA PRO A 52 14.92 21.02 13.18
C PRO A 52 16.11 21.83 13.70
N THR A 53 15.84 23.01 14.24
CA THR A 53 16.88 23.94 14.70
C THR A 53 17.00 23.97 16.21
N HIS A 54 15.96 23.53 16.92
CA HIS A 54 15.91 23.47 18.37
C HIS A 54 15.73 22.03 18.91
N PRO A 55 16.33 21.64 20.04
CA PRO A 55 16.21 20.28 20.59
C PRO A 55 14.76 19.84 20.86
N ALA A 56 13.90 20.75 21.30
CA ALA A 56 12.48 20.46 21.51
C ALA A 56 11.74 20.14 20.19
N GLU A 57 12.14 20.75 19.08
CA GLU A 57 11.61 20.45 17.74
C GLU A 57 12.11 19.09 17.23
N GLN A 58 13.25 18.62 17.73
CA GLN A 58 13.86 17.38 17.28
C GLN A 58 13.05 16.15 17.69
N ASN A 59 12.44 16.16 18.87
CA ASN A 59 11.53 15.09 19.28
C ASN A 59 10.25 15.11 18.43
N LEU A 60 9.64 16.28 18.24
CA LEU A 60 8.45 16.44 17.40
C LEU A 60 8.74 16.06 15.94
N TYR A 61 9.91 16.40 15.43
CA TYR A 61 10.39 16.00 14.10
C TYR A 61 10.39 14.49 13.89
N GLN A 62 10.63 13.73 14.97
CA GLN A 62 10.73 12.29 14.96
C GLN A 62 9.38 11.60 15.19
N SER A 63 8.26 12.31 15.33
CA SER A 63 6.97 11.68 15.59
C SER A 63 6.30 11.11 14.32
N ALA A 64 5.36 10.19 14.53
CA ALA A 64 4.53 9.61 13.49
C ALA A 64 3.69 10.70 12.80
N GLY A 65 3.12 11.62 13.59
CA GLY A 65 2.40 12.77 13.07
C GLY A 65 3.27 13.67 12.17
N ALA A 66 4.53 13.92 12.52
CA ALA A 66 5.44 14.71 11.69
C ALA A 66 5.79 14.01 10.37
N LEU A 67 6.00 12.69 10.40
CA LEU A 67 6.18 11.87 9.19
C LEU A 67 4.93 11.94 8.30
N MET A 68 3.75 11.71 8.87
CA MET A 68 2.48 11.70 8.16
C MET A 68 2.14 13.06 7.56
N ARG A 69 2.37 14.17 8.28
CA ARG A 69 2.10 15.52 7.78
C ARG A 69 2.91 15.85 6.54
N ARG A 70 4.22 15.53 6.56
CA ARG A 70 5.08 15.73 5.38
C ARG A 70 4.68 14.88 4.20
N LEU A 71 4.26 13.65 4.47
CA LEU A 71 3.77 12.75 3.44
C LEU A 71 2.51 13.32 2.79
N ALA A 72 1.54 13.76 3.60
CA ALA A 72 0.31 14.40 3.14
C ALA A 72 0.61 15.66 2.31
N ASP A 73 1.49 16.54 2.80
CA ASP A 73 1.87 17.77 2.08
C ASP A 73 2.54 17.44 0.74
N THR A 74 3.47 16.48 0.72
CA THR A 74 4.17 16.03 -0.51
C THR A 74 3.20 15.43 -1.51
N VAL A 75 2.27 14.56 -1.08
CA VAL A 75 1.28 13.93 -1.96
C VAL A 75 0.28 14.95 -2.50
N THR A 76 -0.12 15.92 -1.68
CA THR A 76 -1.00 17.03 -2.08
C THR A 76 -0.34 17.84 -3.19
N GLU A 77 0.91 18.27 -2.99
CA GLU A 77 1.66 18.99 -4.00
C GLU A 77 1.83 18.14 -5.27
N TRP A 78 2.18 16.85 -5.11
CA TRP A 78 2.39 15.97 -6.25
C TRP A 78 1.12 15.80 -7.09
N ARG A 79 -0.05 15.69 -6.46
CA ARG A 79 -1.34 15.55 -7.14
C ARG A 79 -1.63 16.70 -8.10
N THR A 80 -1.10 17.90 -7.86
CA THR A 80 -1.23 19.05 -8.77
C THR A 80 -0.38 18.95 -10.03
N GLN A 81 0.67 18.11 -10.01
CA GLN A 81 1.64 17.96 -11.09
C GLN A 81 1.38 16.70 -11.93
N VAL A 82 0.55 15.78 -11.43
CA VAL A 82 0.25 14.52 -12.11
C VAL A 82 -0.85 14.72 -13.17
N PRO A 83 -0.71 14.13 -14.38
CA PRO A 83 -1.72 14.19 -15.45
C PRO A 83 -3.11 13.67 -15.05
N HIS A 84 -4.15 14.00 -15.83
CA HIS A 84 -5.53 13.63 -15.50
C HIS A 84 -5.74 12.10 -15.41
N ASP A 85 -5.05 11.34 -16.26
CA ASP A 85 -5.11 9.87 -16.37
C ASP A 85 -4.20 9.15 -15.36
N ALA A 86 -3.72 9.87 -14.33
CA ALA A 86 -2.83 9.34 -13.32
C ALA A 86 -3.13 9.97 -11.95
N GLN A 87 -2.66 9.30 -10.89
CA GLN A 87 -2.77 9.79 -9.52
C GLN A 87 -1.64 9.26 -8.63
N PRO A 88 -1.27 9.98 -7.56
CA PRO A 88 -0.44 9.44 -6.50
C PRO A 88 -1.12 8.24 -5.82
N ALA A 89 -0.34 7.24 -5.45
CA ALA A 89 -0.73 6.08 -4.67
C ALA A 89 0.34 5.77 -3.64
N ILE A 90 -0.07 5.18 -2.52
CA ILE A 90 0.83 4.79 -1.43
C ILE A 90 0.73 3.29 -1.21
N LEU A 91 1.89 2.64 -1.18
CA LEU A 91 2.07 1.27 -0.73
C LEU A 91 2.79 1.28 0.62
N ALA A 92 2.20 0.61 1.61
CA ALA A 92 2.89 0.28 2.85
C ALA A 92 3.56 -1.08 2.68
N ILE A 93 4.87 -1.13 2.88
CA ILE A 93 5.72 -2.31 2.79
C ILE A 93 6.16 -2.69 4.20
N LEU A 94 5.75 -3.87 4.65
CA LEU A 94 6.15 -4.42 5.93
C LEU A 94 7.41 -5.30 5.79
N HIS A 95 7.97 -5.65 6.94
CA HIS A 95 8.98 -6.69 7.02
C HIS A 95 8.48 -8.01 6.37
N GLY A 96 9.32 -8.63 5.56
CA GLY A 96 8.95 -9.81 4.76
C GLY A 96 8.28 -9.50 3.42
N GLY A 97 8.14 -8.22 3.05
CA GLY A 97 7.67 -7.81 1.72
C GLY A 97 6.15 -7.82 1.54
N VAL A 98 5.38 -7.95 2.62
CA VAL A 98 3.92 -7.79 2.60
C VAL A 98 3.60 -6.35 2.20
N GLN A 99 2.67 -6.18 1.26
CA GLN A 99 2.29 -4.89 0.70
C GLN A 99 0.81 -4.60 0.94
N ILE A 100 0.52 -3.42 1.49
CA ILE A 100 -0.84 -2.92 1.67
C ILE A 100 -1.04 -1.72 0.74
N ASN A 101 -2.05 -1.80 -0.12
CA ASN A 101 -2.51 -0.67 -0.91
C ASN A 101 -3.26 0.31 -0.01
N VAL A 102 -2.63 1.41 0.37
CA VAL A 102 -3.09 2.30 1.44
C VAL A 102 -4.27 3.17 1.02
N SER A 103 -5.40 3.09 1.72
CA SER A 103 -6.52 4.01 1.60
C SER A 103 -6.53 5.10 2.68
N LEU A 104 -6.01 4.80 3.87
CA LEU A 104 -5.96 5.72 5.00
C LEU A 104 -4.69 5.49 5.83
N LEU A 105 -4.05 6.58 6.25
CA LEU A 105 -3.04 6.60 7.30
C LEU A 105 -3.57 7.41 8.49
N ALA A 106 -3.49 6.86 9.69
CA ALA A 106 -3.88 7.56 10.92
C ALA A 106 -2.78 7.53 11.96
N GLU A 107 -2.54 8.66 12.61
CA GLU A 107 -1.68 8.75 13.79
C GLU A 107 -2.43 8.18 14.99
N GLU A 108 -1.88 7.15 15.62
CA GLU A 108 -2.48 6.48 16.79
C GLU A 108 -1.76 6.83 18.09
N SER A 109 -0.46 7.10 17.98
CA SER A 109 0.37 7.52 19.11
C SER A 109 1.61 8.22 18.56
N PHE A 110 2.46 8.71 19.46
CA PHE A 110 3.69 9.41 19.09
C PHE A 110 4.58 8.63 18.10
N HIS A 111 4.54 7.29 18.14
CA HIS A 111 5.27 6.43 17.20
C HIS A 111 4.40 5.51 16.35
N GLY A 112 3.09 5.52 16.58
CA GLY A 112 2.16 4.54 16.02
C GLY A 112 1.42 5.08 14.82
N ILE A 113 1.41 4.30 13.75
CA ILE A 113 0.67 4.58 12.52
C ILE A 113 -0.31 3.44 12.29
N ARG A 114 -1.59 3.76 12.16
CA ARG A 114 -2.61 2.85 11.62
C ARG A 114 -2.63 2.99 10.11
N VAL A 115 -2.58 1.85 9.42
CA VAL A 115 -2.68 1.74 7.97
C VAL A 115 -3.95 0.98 7.66
N GLU A 116 -4.85 1.59 6.89
CA GLU A 116 -6.00 0.89 6.31
C GLU A 116 -5.82 0.82 4.80
N GLY A 117 -6.32 -0.26 4.21
CA GLY A 117 -6.14 -0.50 2.78
C GLY A 117 -6.59 -1.88 2.35
N THR A 118 -5.97 -2.37 1.28
CA THR A 118 -6.19 -3.74 0.81
C THR A 118 -4.90 -4.54 0.74
N LEU A 119 -4.98 -5.80 1.17
CA LEU A 119 -3.97 -6.83 1.03
C LEU A 119 -4.55 -7.92 0.14
N ASN A 120 -3.95 -8.16 -1.02
CA ASN A 120 -4.47 -9.11 -2.03
C ASN A 120 -5.95 -8.87 -2.37
N GLY A 121 -6.38 -7.60 -2.42
CA GLY A 121 -7.76 -7.20 -2.68
C GLY A 121 -8.71 -7.28 -1.47
N ALA A 122 -8.32 -7.94 -0.38
CA ALA A 122 -9.12 -7.98 0.84
C ALA A 122 -8.86 -6.74 1.71
N PRO A 123 -9.90 -6.11 2.29
CA PRO A 123 -9.71 -4.98 3.19
C PRO A 123 -8.93 -5.41 4.44
N CYS A 124 -7.99 -4.58 4.87
CA CYS A 124 -7.17 -4.84 6.04
C CYS A 124 -6.85 -3.56 6.81
N MET A 125 -6.54 -3.74 8.10
CA MET A 125 -5.98 -2.70 8.96
C MET A 125 -4.74 -3.24 9.67
N LEU A 126 -3.72 -2.40 9.79
CA LEU A 126 -2.45 -2.69 10.45
C LEU A 126 -2.10 -1.56 11.41
N LEU A 127 -1.63 -1.91 12.60
CA LEU A 127 -0.93 -0.98 13.51
C LEU A 127 0.57 -1.23 13.39
N ALA A 128 1.34 -0.20 13.03
CA ALA A 128 2.77 -0.27 12.85
C ALA A 128 3.50 0.80 13.66
N HIS A 129 4.71 0.47 14.11
CA HIS A 129 5.64 1.49 14.58
C HIS A 129 6.25 2.20 13.37
N GLN A 130 6.46 3.52 13.45
CA GLN A 130 7.01 4.34 12.36
C GLN A 130 8.38 3.86 11.85
N SER A 131 9.17 3.19 12.69
CA SER A 131 10.48 2.63 12.29
C SER A 131 10.40 1.25 11.63
N SER A 132 9.24 0.59 11.68
CA SER A 132 9.04 -0.76 11.12
C SER A 132 8.31 -0.77 9.77
N ILE A 133 7.81 0.40 9.34
CA ILE A 133 7.05 0.55 8.09
C ILE A 133 7.91 1.26 7.04
N GLN A 134 7.82 0.79 5.81
CA GLN A 134 8.33 1.50 4.64
C GLN A 134 7.15 1.97 3.81
N LEU A 135 7.19 3.21 3.34
CA LEU A 135 6.12 3.80 2.53
C LEU A 135 6.68 4.13 1.15
N LEU A 136 6.08 3.55 0.12
CA LEU A 136 6.38 3.85 -1.27
C LEU A 136 5.26 4.71 -1.85
N CYS A 137 5.59 5.95 -2.20
CA CYS A 137 4.69 6.80 -2.98
C CYS A 137 5.05 6.68 -4.45
N TYR A 138 4.08 6.36 -5.29
CA TYR A 138 4.26 6.20 -6.73
C TYR A 138 3.07 6.78 -7.49
N VAL A 139 3.22 6.93 -8.80
CA VAL A 139 2.14 7.34 -9.67
C VAL A 139 1.50 6.10 -10.28
N ALA A 140 0.19 5.97 -10.11
CA ALA A 140 -0.62 4.93 -10.73
C ALA A 140 -1.46 5.52 -11.87
N LYS A 141 -1.67 4.75 -12.93
CA LYS A 141 -2.65 5.08 -13.97
C LYS A 141 -4.07 4.98 -13.41
N VAL A 142 -4.94 5.87 -13.88
CA VAL A 142 -6.36 5.88 -13.55
C VAL A 142 -7.13 5.63 -14.84
N GLU A 143 -7.97 4.60 -14.84
CA GLU A 143 -8.87 4.35 -15.97
C GLU A 143 -9.85 5.54 -16.11
N PRO A 144 -10.15 6.02 -17.33
CA PRO A 144 -10.89 7.27 -17.55
C PRO A 144 -12.26 7.36 -16.87
N GLU A 145 -12.90 6.22 -16.63
CA GLU A 145 -14.25 6.12 -16.05
C GLU A 145 -14.24 5.81 -14.55
N ALA A 146 -13.06 5.52 -13.98
CA ALA A 146 -12.94 5.22 -12.56
C ALA A 146 -12.84 6.53 -11.74
N PRO A 147 -13.55 6.63 -10.61
CA PRO A 147 -13.35 7.75 -9.70
C PRO A 147 -11.90 7.76 -9.23
N ARG A 148 -11.30 8.95 -9.21
CA ARG A 148 -9.95 9.12 -8.65
C ARG A 148 -9.94 8.66 -7.21
N ARG A 149 -8.95 7.83 -6.87
CA ARG A 149 -8.72 7.37 -5.51
C ARG A 149 -8.40 8.58 -4.63
N THR A 150 -8.98 8.60 -3.45
CA THR A 150 -8.56 9.49 -2.36
C THR A 150 -7.68 8.72 -1.40
N ILE A 151 -6.71 9.43 -0.83
CA ILE A 151 -5.89 8.92 0.27
C ILE A 151 -6.21 9.76 1.49
N GLY A 152 -6.71 9.11 2.53
CA GLY A 152 -7.00 9.78 3.79
C GLY A 152 -5.75 9.87 4.69
N PHE A 153 -5.66 10.95 5.43
CA PHE A 153 -4.72 11.16 6.52
C PHE A 153 -5.49 11.64 7.76
N ILE A 154 -5.27 11.01 8.92
CA ILE A 154 -5.76 11.50 10.21
C ILE A 154 -4.56 11.90 11.07
N ILE A 155 -4.35 13.20 11.27
CA ILE A 155 -3.18 13.76 11.98
C ILE A 155 -3.71 14.73 13.04
N ASP A 156 -3.22 14.66 14.27
CA ASP A 156 -3.73 15.46 15.41
C ASP A 156 -5.27 15.38 15.62
N GLY A 157 -5.91 14.29 15.17
CA GLY A 157 -7.37 14.14 15.20
C GLY A 157 -8.12 14.82 14.06
N GLU A 158 -7.43 15.45 13.11
CA GLU A 158 -8.01 16.07 11.92
C GLU A 158 -7.90 15.17 10.69
N THR A 159 -9.00 15.04 9.93
CA THR A 159 -9.03 14.26 8.69
C THR A 159 -8.71 15.13 7.47
N ARG A 160 -7.80 14.66 6.62
CA ARG A 160 -7.50 15.23 5.30
C ARG A 160 -7.66 14.15 4.24
N GLU A 161 -8.48 14.40 3.23
CA GLU A 161 -8.60 13.54 2.05
C GLU A 161 -7.90 14.20 0.87
N ILE A 162 -6.94 13.48 0.27
CA ILE A 162 -6.13 13.97 -0.85
C ILE A 162 -6.47 13.22 -2.11
#